data_AF-A0A7W1BU59-F1
#
_entry.id   AF-A0A7W1BU59-F1
#
_cell.length_a   1.000
_cell.length_b   1.000
_cell.length_c   1.000
_cell.angle_alpha   90.00
_cell.angle_beta   90.00
_cell.angle_gamma   90.00
#
_symmetry.space_group_name_H-M   'P 1'
#
loop_
_entity.id
_entity.type
_entity.pdbx_description
1 polymer ?
#
loop_
_entity_poly.entity_id
_entity_poly.type
_entity_poly.pdbx_seq_one_letter_code
_entity_poly.pdbx_strand_id
1 'polypeptide(L)'
;MTTHALPLQVKARERVLAQPVLDGLFLATVLTVTFHKLQWELAGSLTLSDVLTSVFLVVFCWDRLERGDPRLTRTALVALGFLLAFALVYLAGFYSLDTAQSLAQWAKGMVKFVLHFGFLVTGVALLARRSLSFYWLALAAFCVGIALNALYGVVQLGLAELVGANLDAALIEPITSRQTGINVFGAVGGTQEVFRPNALTGDPNHLGIELVIPLLVLTPLYLRLEAGHRLRTPLALLLVFLLVVELATLSRSGLLGLGCGALVLALPYRRHFRRPAFL
;
A
#
# COMPACT_ATOMS: atom_id res chain seq x y z
N MET A 1 42.51 -12.65 -42.70
CA MET A 1 42.21 -11.85 -41.49
C MET A 1 40.86 -11.19 -41.70
N THR A 2 39.78 -11.84 -41.26
CA THR A 2 38.41 -11.34 -41.40
C THR A 2 37.93 -10.84 -40.05
N THR A 3 37.82 -9.53 -39.95
CA THR A 3 37.32 -8.81 -38.78
C THR A 3 35.82 -9.05 -38.67
N HIS A 4 35.40 -10.03 -37.88
CA HIS A 4 34.01 -10.16 -37.46
C HIS A 4 33.71 -9.10 -36.40
N ALA A 5 33.39 -7.88 -36.86
CA ALA A 5 32.70 -6.91 -36.04
C ALA A 5 31.32 -7.48 -35.71
N LEU A 6 31.17 -8.01 -34.49
CA LEU A 6 29.85 -8.31 -33.93
C LEU A 6 29.01 -7.04 -34.00
N PRO A 7 27.83 -7.06 -34.64
CA PRO A 7 26.95 -5.92 -34.64
C PRO A 7 26.58 -5.61 -33.19
N LEU A 8 26.92 -4.40 -32.72
CA LEU A 8 26.40 -3.84 -31.49
C LEU A 8 24.88 -3.91 -31.57
N GLN A 9 24.31 -4.87 -30.83
CA GLN A 9 22.87 -5.00 -30.64
C GLN A 9 22.33 -3.62 -30.24
N VAL A 10 21.49 -3.06 -31.10
CA VAL A 10 20.60 -1.95 -30.77
C VAL A 10 19.94 -2.32 -29.44
N LYS A 11 20.18 -1.53 -28.38
CA LYS A 11 19.48 -1.68 -27.10
C LYS A 11 17.99 -1.62 -27.39
N ALA A 12 17.34 -2.78 -27.48
CA ALA A 12 15.90 -2.86 -27.49
C ALA A 12 15.43 -2.09 -26.26
N ARG A 13 14.61 -1.06 -26.48
CA ARG A 13 14.05 -0.22 -25.41
C ARG A 13 13.46 -1.18 -24.38
N GLU A 14 14.08 -1.26 -23.21
CA GLU A 14 13.72 -2.23 -22.17
C GLU A 14 12.23 -2.01 -21.84
N ARG A 15 11.39 -3.02 -22.09
CA ARG A 15 9.96 -2.90 -21.81
C ARG A 15 9.79 -2.83 -20.29
N VAL A 16 9.09 -1.80 -19.81
CA VAL A 16 8.83 -1.64 -18.37
C VAL A 16 7.99 -2.80 -17.83
N LEU A 17 7.01 -3.27 -18.61
CA LEU A 17 6.24 -4.47 -18.32
C LEU A 17 6.80 -5.65 -19.13
N ALA A 18 7.26 -6.68 -18.44
CA ALA A 18 7.78 -7.90 -19.05
C ALA A 18 6.67 -8.96 -19.21
N GLN A 19 5.74 -9.02 -18.25
CA GLN A 19 4.55 -9.89 -18.28
C GLN A 19 3.32 -9.01 -17.98
N PRO A 20 2.72 -8.35 -18.98
CA PRO A 20 1.75 -7.27 -18.76
C PRO A 20 0.57 -7.63 -17.86
N VAL A 21 0.08 -8.87 -17.91
CA VAL A 21 -1.01 -9.33 -17.04
C VAL A 21 -0.57 -9.42 -15.58
N LEU A 22 0.54 -10.12 -15.31
CA LEU A 22 1.03 -10.31 -13.94
C LEU A 22 1.55 -9.00 -13.34
N ASP A 23 2.31 -8.24 -14.13
CA ASP A 23 2.84 -6.94 -13.76
C ASP A 23 1.69 -5.94 -13.54
N GLY A 24 0.67 -5.95 -14.39
CA GLY A 24 -0.52 -5.11 -14.26
C GLY A 24 -1.35 -5.45 -13.02
N LEU A 25 -1.58 -6.74 -12.75
CA LEU A 25 -2.26 -7.19 -11.53
C LEU A 25 -1.49 -6.76 -10.28
N PHE A 26 -0.18 -6.95 -10.25
CA PHE A 26 0.65 -6.49 -9.14
C PHE A 26 0.53 -4.98 -8.89
N LEU A 27 0.65 -4.18 -9.95
CA LEU A 27 0.53 -2.72 -9.88
C LEU A 27 -0.86 -2.28 -9.42
N ALA A 28 -1.92 -2.92 -9.92
CA ALA A 28 -3.29 -2.66 -9.48
C ALA A 28 -3.47 -3.00 -8.00
N THR A 29 -2.97 -4.15 -7.54
CA THR A 29 -3.07 -4.54 -6.13
C THR A 29 -2.38 -3.53 -5.21
N VAL A 30 -1.14 -3.13 -5.50
CA VAL A 30 -0.43 -2.15 -4.65
C VAL A 30 -1.04 -0.75 -4.73
N LEU A 31 -1.65 -0.37 -5.86
CA LEU A 31 -2.37 0.90 -6.02
C LEU A 31 -3.61 0.96 -5.13
N THR A 32 -4.36 -0.13 -5.01
CA THR A 32 -5.66 -0.14 -4.32
C THR A 32 -5.61 -0.81 -2.95
N VAL A 33 -4.44 -1.18 -2.45
CA VAL A 33 -4.28 -1.94 -1.18
C VAL A 33 -4.91 -1.24 0.02
N THR A 34 -5.01 0.09 -0.03
CA THR A 34 -5.55 0.92 1.05
C THR A 34 -7.04 1.22 0.92
N PHE A 35 -7.71 0.72 -0.13
CA PHE A 35 -9.09 1.09 -0.46
C PHE A 35 -10.10 0.16 0.23
N HIS A 36 -9.97 -0.01 1.54
CA HIS A 36 -10.77 -0.94 2.36
C HIS A 36 -12.29 -0.73 2.33
N LYS A 37 -12.78 0.48 2.04
CA LYS A 37 -14.22 0.76 1.90
C LYS A 37 -14.80 0.11 0.64
N LEU A 38 -13.98 -0.19 -0.37
CA LEU A 38 -14.39 -0.98 -1.54
C LEU A 38 -14.41 -2.46 -1.14
N GLN A 39 -15.49 -2.86 -0.45
CA GLN A 39 -15.67 -4.22 0.05
C GLN A 39 -17.09 -4.75 -0.16
N TRP A 40 -17.22 -6.06 -0.37
CA TRP A 40 -18.49 -6.76 -0.57
C TRP A 40 -18.68 -7.85 0.50
N GLU A 41 -19.93 -8.17 0.83
CA GLU A 41 -20.29 -9.20 1.82
C GLU A 41 -20.62 -10.58 1.18
N LEU A 42 -20.29 -10.79 -0.09
CA LEU A 42 -20.75 -11.96 -0.86
C LEU A 42 -20.22 -13.33 -0.34
N ALA A 43 -19.15 -13.33 0.46
CA ALA A 43 -18.59 -14.54 1.10
C ALA A 43 -17.74 -14.16 2.35
N GLY A 44 -18.26 -13.25 3.18
CA GLY A 44 -17.48 -12.49 4.16
C GLY A 44 -16.92 -11.20 3.56
N SER A 45 -16.32 -10.34 4.39
CA SER A 45 -15.86 -9.01 3.98
C SER A 45 -14.63 -9.06 3.07
N LEU A 46 -14.90 -9.15 1.76
CA LEU A 46 -13.91 -9.17 0.68
C LEU A 46 -13.69 -7.76 0.15
N THR A 47 -12.46 -7.26 0.31
CA THR A 47 -12.04 -5.97 -0.25
C THR A 47 -11.62 -6.11 -1.72
N LEU A 48 -11.60 -5.01 -2.47
CA LEU A 48 -11.06 -4.98 -3.84
C LEU A 48 -9.61 -5.51 -3.87
N SER A 49 -8.80 -5.15 -2.88
CA SER A 49 -7.44 -5.66 -2.74
C SER A 49 -7.38 -7.17 -2.47
N ASP A 50 -8.34 -7.73 -1.72
CA ASP A 50 -8.43 -9.19 -1.53
C ASP A 50 -8.66 -9.91 -2.86
N VAL A 51 -9.56 -9.38 -3.70
CA VAL A 51 -9.87 -9.94 -5.02
C VAL A 51 -8.66 -9.87 -5.94
N LEU A 52 -8.05 -8.68 -6.08
CA LEU A 52 -6.87 -8.49 -6.94
C LEU A 52 -5.68 -9.33 -6.46
N THR A 53 -5.47 -9.43 -5.15
CA THR A 53 -4.45 -10.30 -4.55
C THR A 53 -4.70 -11.77 -4.90
N SER A 54 -5.93 -12.24 -4.74
CA SER A 54 -6.28 -13.64 -5.03
C SER A 54 -6.02 -13.99 -6.49
N VAL A 55 -6.46 -13.13 -7.42
CA VAL A 55 -6.22 -13.32 -8.86
C VAL A 55 -4.72 -13.28 -9.17
N PHE A 56 -3.99 -12.31 -8.61
CA PHE A 56 -2.54 -12.21 -8.77
C PHE A 56 -1.83 -13.49 -8.32
N LEU A 57 -2.18 -14.04 -7.15
CA LEU A 57 -1.55 -15.25 -6.62
C LEU A 57 -1.80 -16.46 -7.52
N VAL A 58 -3.03 -16.63 -8.01
CA VAL A 58 -3.37 -17.72 -8.94
C VAL A 58 -2.55 -17.60 -10.22
N VAL A 59 -2.53 -16.41 -10.84
CA VAL A 59 -1.79 -16.17 -12.08
C VAL A 59 -0.28 -16.31 -11.86
N PHE A 60 0.25 -15.85 -10.73
CA PHE A 60 1.66 -16.00 -10.37
C PHE A 60 2.04 -17.48 -10.25
N CYS A 61 1.27 -18.27 -9.50
CA CYS A 61 1.50 -19.70 -9.35
C CYS A 61 1.41 -20.43 -10.69
N TRP A 62 0.44 -20.09 -11.52
CA TRP A 62 0.27 -20.65 -12.86
C TRP A 62 1.48 -20.36 -13.76
N ASP A 63 1.92 -19.09 -13.86
CA ASP A 63 3.12 -18.71 -14.65
C ASP A 63 4.38 -19.45 -14.18
N ARG A 64 4.52 -19.70 -12.87
CA ARG A 64 5.65 -20.46 -12.31
C ARG A 64 5.61 -21.94 -12.71
N LEU A 65 4.43 -22.56 -12.68
CA LEU A 65 4.23 -23.95 -13.08
C LEU A 65 4.52 -24.12 -14.58
N GLU A 66 3.98 -23.25 -15.43
CA GLU A 66 4.22 -23.29 -16.88
C GLU A 66 5.70 -23.14 -17.25
N ARG A 67 6.44 -22.30 -16.51
CA ARG A 67 7.87 -22.08 -16.75
C ARG A 67 8.79 -23.11 -16.10
N GLY A 68 8.26 -23.96 -15.21
CA GLY A 68 9.06 -24.94 -14.46
C GLY A 68 10.15 -24.31 -13.58
N ASP A 69 10.01 -23.04 -13.18
CA ASP A 69 10.95 -22.34 -12.31
C ASP A 69 10.32 -22.18 -10.91
N PRO A 70 10.67 -23.02 -9.93
CA PRO A 70 10.19 -22.85 -8.55
C PRO A 70 11.07 -21.91 -7.70
N ARG A 71 12.19 -21.40 -8.23
CA ARG A 71 13.22 -20.75 -7.41
C ARG A 71 12.74 -19.42 -6.84
N LEU A 72 12.84 -19.24 -5.54
CA LEU A 72 12.60 -17.94 -4.88
C LEU A 72 13.93 -17.23 -4.59
N THR A 73 13.90 -15.90 -4.58
CA THR A 73 15.07 -15.12 -4.13
C THR A 73 15.24 -15.28 -2.62
N ARG A 74 16.45 -15.02 -2.10
CA ARG A 74 16.71 -15.12 -0.66
C ARG A 74 15.74 -14.26 0.17
N THR A 75 15.43 -13.05 -0.29
CA THR A 75 14.48 -12.15 0.37
C THR A 75 13.06 -12.74 0.40
N ALA A 76 12.60 -13.31 -0.71
CA ALA A 76 11.30 -13.99 -0.76
C ALA A 76 11.26 -15.24 0.14
N LEU A 77 12.36 -15.99 0.24
CA LEU A 77 12.49 -17.12 1.18
C LEU A 77 12.43 -16.68 2.64
N VAL A 78 13.05 -15.54 2.99
CA VAL A 78 12.95 -14.97 4.34
C VAL A 78 11.50 -14.56 4.64
N ALA A 79 10.83 -13.89 3.70
CA ALA A 79 9.41 -13.53 3.85
C ALA A 79 8.52 -14.79 3.99
N LEU A 80 8.82 -15.85 3.24
CA LEU A 80 8.14 -17.15 3.36
C LEU A 80 8.40 -17.79 4.72
N GLY A 81 9.62 -17.69 5.26
CA GLY A 81 9.94 -18.15 6.61
C GLY A 81 9.10 -17.44 7.67
N PHE A 82 8.93 -16.12 7.57
CA PHE A 82 8.04 -15.36 8.45
C PHE A 82 6.57 -15.74 8.26
N LEU A 83 6.12 -15.94 7.02
CA LEU A 83 4.77 -16.44 6.74
C LEU A 83 4.52 -17.75 7.50
N LEU A 84 5.42 -18.73 7.37
CA LEU A 84 5.28 -20.02 8.04
C LEU A 84 5.35 -19.89 9.57
N ALA A 85 6.27 -19.08 10.09
CA ALA A 85 6.39 -18.85 11.52
C ALA A 85 5.12 -18.22 12.11
N PHE A 86 4.56 -17.19 11.47
CA PHE A 86 3.31 -16.58 11.91
C PHE A 86 2.11 -17.50 11.70
N ALA A 87 2.07 -18.29 10.62
CA ALA A 87 1.04 -19.30 10.41
C ALA A 87 1.01 -20.31 11.56
N LEU A 88 2.17 -20.75 12.06
CA LEU A 88 2.27 -21.63 13.22
C LEU A 88 1.72 -20.99 14.50
N VAL A 89 1.97 -19.70 14.72
CA VAL A 89 1.39 -18.96 15.85
C VAL A 89 -0.13 -18.88 15.74
N TYR A 90 -0.66 -18.58 14.55
CA TYR A 90 -2.10 -18.57 14.29
C TYR A 90 -2.75 -19.94 14.48
N LEU A 91 -2.07 -21.02 14.06
CA LEU A 91 -2.51 -22.39 14.26
C LEU A 91 -2.47 -22.80 15.73
N ALA A 92 -1.47 -22.37 16.49
CA ALA A 92 -1.45 -22.60 17.94
C ALA A 92 -2.66 -21.94 18.62
N GLY A 93 -3.01 -20.72 18.21
CA GLY A 93 -4.19 -20.01 18.71
C GLY A 93 -5.53 -20.68 18.37
N PHE A 94 -5.58 -21.56 17.37
CA PHE A 94 -6.79 -22.33 17.02
C PHE A 94 -7.29 -23.20 18.18
N TYR A 95 -6.38 -23.75 18.99
CA TYR A 95 -6.72 -24.61 20.11
C TYR A 95 -7.31 -23.87 21.32
N SER A 96 -7.31 -22.54 21.29
CA SER A 96 -7.90 -21.69 22.34
C SER A 96 -9.26 -21.12 21.93
N LEU A 97 -9.88 -21.64 20.87
CA LEU A 97 -11.16 -21.15 20.35
C LEU A 97 -12.35 -21.88 21.00
N ASP A 98 -13.13 -21.16 21.79
CA ASP A 98 -14.24 -21.75 22.55
C ASP A 98 -15.64 -21.51 21.94
N THR A 99 -15.75 -20.74 20.85
CA THR A 99 -17.06 -20.35 20.28
C THR A 99 -17.09 -20.43 18.74
N ALA A 100 -18.29 -20.60 18.18
CA ALA A 100 -18.48 -20.52 16.73
C ALA A 100 -18.09 -19.14 16.16
N GLN A 101 -18.31 -18.08 16.94
CA GLN A 101 -17.90 -16.72 16.55
C GLN A 101 -16.39 -16.56 16.50
N SER A 102 -15.65 -17.07 17.50
CA SER A 102 -14.19 -17.02 17.51
C SER A 102 -13.59 -17.86 16.39
N LEU A 103 -14.18 -19.02 16.09
CA LEU A 103 -13.81 -19.83 14.92
C LEU A 103 -14.03 -19.07 13.60
N ALA A 104 -15.17 -18.40 13.43
CA ALA A 104 -15.44 -17.63 12.22
C ALA A 104 -14.47 -16.45 12.03
N GLN A 105 -14.12 -15.74 13.12
CA GLN A 105 -13.15 -14.65 13.08
C GLN A 105 -11.73 -15.15 12.81
N TRP A 106 -11.34 -16.27 13.43
CA TRP A 106 -10.06 -16.92 13.16
C TRP A 106 -9.95 -17.34 11.68
N ALA A 107 -11.00 -17.96 11.12
CA ALA A 107 -11.01 -18.40 9.72
C ALA A 107 -10.89 -17.20 8.76
N LYS A 108 -11.64 -16.13 9.00
CA LYS A 108 -11.52 -14.87 8.23
C LYS A 108 -10.11 -14.30 8.32
N GLY A 109 -9.54 -14.26 9.53
CA GLY A 109 -8.18 -13.81 9.78
C GLY A 109 -7.14 -14.65 9.05
N MET A 110 -7.28 -15.98 9.05
CA MET A 110 -6.38 -16.90 8.36
C MET A 110 -6.40 -16.71 6.85
N VAL A 111 -7.59 -16.57 6.26
CA VAL A 111 -7.72 -16.31 4.81
C VAL A 111 -7.04 -14.99 4.44
N LYS A 112 -7.32 -13.90 5.16
CA LYS A 112 -6.68 -12.60 4.91
C LYS A 112 -5.17 -12.68 5.12
N PHE A 113 -4.72 -13.35 6.18
CA PHE A 113 -3.30 -13.56 6.45
C PHE A 113 -2.61 -14.26 5.27
N VAL A 114 -3.09 -15.43 4.85
CA VAL A 114 -2.48 -16.19 3.75
C VAL A 114 -2.48 -15.40 2.45
N LEU A 115 -3.57 -14.70 2.12
CA LEU A 115 -3.65 -13.87 0.91
C LEU A 115 -2.61 -12.75 0.92
N HIS A 116 -2.59 -11.91 1.96
CA HIS A 116 -1.71 -10.73 1.98
C HIS A 116 -0.24 -11.10 2.20
N PHE A 117 0.06 -12.09 3.05
CA PHE A 117 1.43 -12.54 3.26
C PHE A 117 1.94 -13.34 2.04
N GLY A 118 1.07 -14.12 1.40
CA GLY A 118 1.37 -14.76 0.12
C GLY A 118 1.68 -13.72 -0.96
N PHE A 119 0.91 -12.63 -1.02
CA PHE A 119 1.19 -11.49 -1.90
C PHE A 119 2.53 -10.84 -1.62
N LEU A 120 2.90 -10.66 -0.34
CA LEU A 120 4.22 -10.16 0.03
C LEU A 120 5.34 -11.05 -0.51
N VAL A 121 5.26 -12.36 -0.31
CA VAL A 121 6.28 -13.32 -0.76
C VAL A 121 6.41 -13.31 -2.29
N THR A 122 5.28 -13.44 -2.98
CA THR A 122 5.22 -13.52 -4.45
C THR A 122 5.52 -12.18 -5.10
N GLY A 123 5.05 -11.07 -4.54
CA GLY A 123 5.36 -9.71 -4.96
C GLY A 123 6.83 -9.37 -4.83
N VAL A 124 7.49 -9.75 -3.72
CA VAL A 124 8.95 -9.61 -3.58
C VAL A 124 9.69 -10.48 -4.61
N ALA A 125 9.23 -11.72 -4.84
CA ALA A 125 9.82 -12.60 -5.84
C ALA A 125 9.68 -12.04 -7.27
N LEU A 126 8.53 -11.44 -7.59
CA LEU A 126 8.28 -10.76 -8.86
C LEU A 126 9.20 -9.54 -9.00
N LEU A 127 9.17 -8.63 -8.02
CA LEU A 127 9.91 -7.38 -8.05
C LEU A 127 11.42 -7.59 -8.18
N ALA A 128 11.96 -8.61 -7.50
CA ALA A 128 13.38 -8.95 -7.55
C ALA A 128 13.85 -9.47 -8.92
N ARG A 129 12.92 -9.87 -9.81
CA ARG A 129 13.20 -10.35 -11.18
C ARG A 129 12.87 -9.31 -12.25
N ARG A 130 12.50 -8.10 -11.84
CA ARG A 130 12.13 -7.00 -12.74
C ARG A 130 13.20 -5.93 -12.77
N SER A 131 13.15 -5.10 -13.81
CA SER A 131 14.09 -3.99 -13.97
C SER A 131 13.89 -2.95 -12.88
N LEU A 132 14.93 -2.13 -12.66
CA LEU A 132 14.87 -1.01 -11.73
C LEU A 132 13.73 -0.03 -12.08
N SER A 133 13.43 0.13 -13.37
CA SER A 133 12.31 0.96 -13.85
C SER A 133 10.95 0.45 -13.33
N PHE A 134 10.75 -0.87 -13.31
CA PHE A 134 9.53 -1.46 -12.76
C PHE A 134 9.44 -1.29 -11.25
N TYR A 135 10.57 -1.36 -10.54
CA TYR A 135 10.62 -1.05 -9.11
C TYR A 135 10.10 0.37 -8.82
N TRP A 136 10.60 1.37 -9.56
CA TRP A 136 10.13 2.75 -9.40
C TRP A 136 8.65 2.92 -9.79
N LEU A 137 8.19 2.19 -10.81
CA LEU A 137 6.77 2.18 -11.20
C LEU A 137 5.89 1.59 -10.09
N ALA A 138 6.31 0.49 -9.46
CA ALA A 138 5.59 -0.12 -8.34
C ALA A 138 5.53 0.80 -7.12
N LEU A 139 6.66 1.43 -6.77
CA LEU A 139 6.70 2.41 -5.68
C LEU A 139 5.80 3.62 -5.99
N ALA A 140 5.83 4.12 -7.24
CA ALA A 140 4.96 5.21 -7.67
C ALA A 140 3.48 4.81 -7.60
N ALA A 141 3.11 3.63 -8.10
CA ALA A 141 1.74 3.12 -8.03
C ALA A 141 1.24 3.03 -6.58
N PHE A 142 2.06 2.48 -5.68
CA PHE A 142 1.75 2.41 -4.26
C PHE A 142 1.54 3.80 -3.63
N CYS A 143 2.47 4.74 -3.86
CA CYS A 143 2.36 6.10 -3.32
C CYS A 143 1.18 6.88 -3.91
N VAL A 144 0.92 6.72 -5.21
CA VAL A 144 -0.23 7.34 -5.89
C VAL A 144 -1.54 6.78 -5.33
N GLY A 145 -1.61 5.48 -5.06
CA GLY A 145 -2.75 4.86 -4.40
C GLY A 145 -3.09 5.53 -3.08
N ILE A 146 -2.10 5.65 -2.19
CA ILE A 146 -2.27 6.33 -0.90
C ILE A 146 -2.62 7.81 -1.09
N ALA A 147 -2.03 8.51 -2.05
CA ALA A 147 -2.34 9.91 -2.33
C ALA A 147 -3.78 10.10 -2.83
N LEU A 148 -4.28 9.21 -3.69
CA LEU A 148 -5.67 9.21 -4.14
C LEU A 148 -6.63 8.91 -2.99
N ASN A 149 -6.26 7.98 -2.10
CA ASN A 149 -7.01 7.69 -0.88
C ASN A 149 -7.10 8.94 0.01
N ALA A 150 -5.96 9.58 0.30
CA ALA A 150 -5.89 10.80 1.08
C ALA A 150 -6.72 11.94 0.46
N LEU A 151 -6.66 12.11 -0.86
CA LEU A 151 -7.45 13.10 -1.59
C LEU A 151 -8.95 12.83 -1.46
N TYR A 152 -9.37 11.58 -1.59
CA TYR A 152 -10.75 11.17 -1.33
C TYR A 152 -11.19 11.58 0.07
N GLY A 153 -10.36 11.33 1.09
CA GLY A 153 -10.64 11.72 2.47
C GLY A 153 -10.80 13.24 2.67
N VAL A 154 -9.98 14.05 2.00
CA VAL A 154 -10.11 15.52 2.05
C VAL A 154 -11.38 16.01 1.37
N VAL A 155 -11.71 15.47 0.19
CA VAL A 155 -12.95 15.82 -0.51
C VAL A 155 -14.17 15.42 0.33
N GLN A 156 -14.13 14.22 0.92
CA GLN A 156 -15.18 13.76 1.81
C GLN A 156 -15.34 14.66 3.05
N LEU A 157 -14.23 15.08 3.67
CA LEU A 157 -14.25 16.03 4.79
C LEU A 157 -14.88 17.36 4.38
N GLY A 158 -14.46 17.94 3.25
CA GLY A 158 -15.01 19.20 2.76
C GLY A 158 -16.52 19.13 2.51
N LEU A 159 -17.02 18.03 1.93
CA LEU A 159 -18.44 17.83 1.68
C LEU A 159 -19.25 17.68 2.98
N ALA A 160 -18.71 16.97 3.96
CA ALA A 160 -19.35 16.81 5.26
C ALA A 160 -19.43 18.15 6.01
N GLU A 161 -18.34 18.91 6.05
CA GLU A 161 -18.25 20.19 6.76
C GLU A 161 -19.08 21.31 6.10
N LEU A 162 -19.12 21.38 4.77
CA LEU A 162 -19.73 22.50 4.05
C LEU A 162 -21.22 22.33 3.82
N VAL A 163 -21.68 21.09 3.55
CA VAL A 163 -23.06 20.83 3.11
C VAL A 163 -23.68 19.61 3.79
N GLY A 164 -22.99 18.97 4.75
CA GLY A 164 -23.50 17.77 5.43
C GLY A 164 -23.68 16.55 4.51
N ALA A 165 -22.99 16.53 3.36
CA ALA A 165 -23.17 15.48 2.36
C ALA A 165 -22.22 14.30 2.60
N ASN A 166 -22.72 13.09 2.35
CA ASN A 166 -21.93 11.87 2.42
C ASN A 166 -21.44 11.44 1.03
N LEU A 167 -20.14 11.59 0.76
CA LEU A 167 -19.53 11.16 -0.50
C LEU A 167 -19.66 9.65 -0.76
N ASP A 168 -19.62 8.84 0.30
CA ASP A 168 -19.68 7.38 0.17
C ASP A 168 -21.06 6.93 -0.33
N ALA A 169 -22.13 7.64 0.04
CA ALA A 169 -23.47 7.36 -0.47
C ALA A 169 -23.58 7.53 -2.00
N ALA A 170 -22.79 8.45 -2.57
CA ALA A 170 -22.76 8.67 -4.01
C ALA A 170 -21.81 7.71 -4.75
N LEU A 171 -20.68 7.33 -4.15
CA LEU A 171 -19.59 6.64 -4.87
C LEU A 171 -19.33 5.19 -4.42
N ILE A 172 -19.56 4.87 -3.14
CA ILE A 172 -19.19 3.58 -2.55
C ILE A 172 -20.42 2.68 -2.41
N GLU A 173 -21.52 3.22 -1.89
CA GLU A 173 -22.78 2.50 -1.69
C GLU A 173 -23.32 1.85 -2.98
N PRO A 174 -23.33 2.52 -4.15
CA PRO A 174 -23.86 1.91 -5.38
C PRO A 174 -23.07 0.68 -5.85
N ILE A 175 -21.79 0.58 -5.47
CA ILE A 175 -20.88 -0.46 -5.93
C ILE A 175 -20.81 -1.61 -4.92
N THR A 176 -20.88 -1.27 -3.63
CA THR A 176 -20.63 -2.20 -2.51
C THR A 176 -21.91 -2.64 -1.79
N SER A 177 -23.01 -1.93 -2.01
CA SER A 177 -24.25 -2.04 -1.23
C SER A 177 -24.06 -1.83 0.28
N ARG A 178 -22.97 -1.16 0.68
CA ARG A 178 -22.61 -0.93 2.08
C ARG A 178 -22.72 0.54 2.44
N GLN A 179 -23.57 0.86 3.41
CA GLN A 179 -23.66 2.19 3.98
C GLN A 179 -22.39 2.52 4.77
N THR A 180 -21.69 3.56 4.35
CA THR A 180 -20.46 4.04 4.98
C THR A 180 -20.40 5.55 4.93
N GLY A 181 -19.49 6.16 5.69
CA GLY A 181 -19.30 7.59 5.63
C GLY A 181 -17.98 8.03 6.26
N ILE A 182 -17.85 9.33 6.42
CA ILE A 182 -16.76 9.93 7.17
C ILE A 182 -16.88 9.60 8.66
N ASN A 183 -15.75 9.54 9.36
CA ASN A 183 -15.77 9.29 10.79
C ASN A 183 -16.23 10.53 11.57
N VAL A 184 -17.20 10.35 12.47
CA VAL A 184 -17.60 11.35 13.47
C VAL A 184 -16.83 11.07 14.75
N PHE A 185 -15.97 12.00 15.14
CA PHE A 185 -15.13 11.88 16.34
C PHE A 185 -15.87 12.26 17.63
N GLY A 186 -16.80 13.20 17.53
CA GLY A 186 -17.59 13.72 18.63
C GLY A 186 -18.43 14.91 18.19
N ALA A 187 -18.98 15.65 19.15
CA ALA A 187 -19.73 16.87 18.88
C ALA A 187 -19.32 18.00 19.83
N VAL A 188 -19.15 19.21 19.31
CA VAL A 188 -18.98 20.44 20.09
C VAL A 188 -20.36 20.97 20.45
N GLY A 189 -20.60 21.23 21.74
CA GLY A 189 -21.88 21.74 22.22
C GLY A 189 -23.07 20.81 21.95
N GLY A 190 -22.82 19.52 21.70
CA GLY A 190 -23.85 18.50 21.43
C GLY A 190 -24.56 18.61 20.07
N THR A 191 -24.17 19.57 19.21
CA THR A 191 -24.89 19.88 17.96
C THR A 191 -23.97 19.95 16.75
N GLN A 192 -22.70 20.32 16.92
CA GLN A 192 -21.75 20.43 15.82
C GLN A 192 -20.84 19.21 15.78
N GLU A 193 -21.05 18.32 14.81
CA GLU A 193 -20.20 17.14 14.61
C GLU A 193 -18.75 17.55 14.28
N VAL A 194 -17.80 16.80 14.83
CA VAL A 194 -16.38 16.93 14.54
C VAL A 194 -15.97 15.75 13.67
N PHE A 195 -15.60 16.02 12.43
CA PHE A 195 -15.24 14.98 11.48
C PHE A 195 -13.75 14.67 11.48
N ARG A 196 -13.41 13.40 11.20
CA ARG A 196 -12.03 12.95 10.96
C ARG A 196 -11.95 12.26 9.60
N PRO A 197 -10.95 12.58 8.76
CA PRO A 197 -10.70 11.83 7.54
C PRO A 197 -10.38 10.36 7.85
N ASN A 198 -11.24 9.47 7.38
CA ASN A 198 -11.00 8.03 7.31
C ASN A 198 -10.92 7.52 5.86
N ALA A 199 -11.10 8.41 4.88
CA ALA A 199 -10.96 8.15 3.45
C ALA A 199 -11.58 6.81 3.02
N LEU A 200 -10.90 6.02 2.19
CA LEU A 200 -11.27 4.67 1.82
C LEU A 200 -10.74 3.60 2.80
N THR A 201 -10.10 3.94 3.92
CA THR A 201 -9.57 2.92 4.86
C THR A 201 -10.61 2.45 5.89
N GLY A 202 -11.66 3.25 6.10
CA GLY A 202 -12.75 2.97 7.03
C GLY A 202 -12.51 3.50 8.45
N ASP A 203 -11.27 3.68 8.88
CA ASP A 203 -10.88 4.22 10.20
C ASP A 203 -9.75 5.27 10.08
N PRO A 204 -9.83 6.42 10.78
CA PRO A 204 -8.80 7.45 10.70
C PRO A 204 -7.42 7.00 11.17
N ASN A 205 -7.33 6.09 12.15
CA ASN A 205 -6.03 5.62 12.63
C ASN A 205 -5.37 4.68 11.60
N HIS A 206 -6.18 3.89 10.90
CA HIS A 206 -5.72 3.08 9.76
C HIS A 206 -5.16 3.97 8.65
N LEU A 207 -5.90 5.01 8.25
CA LEU A 207 -5.40 6.00 7.27
C LEU A 207 -4.09 6.65 7.75
N GLY A 208 -4.00 7.00 9.04
CA GLY A 208 -2.78 7.59 9.57
C GLY A 208 -1.56 6.67 9.44
N ILE A 209 -1.70 5.39 9.81
CA ILE A 209 -0.61 4.41 9.67
C ILE A 209 -0.20 4.23 8.20
N GLU A 210 -1.16 4.22 7.27
CA GLU A 210 -0.85 4.12 5.84
C GLU A 210 -0.05 5.31 5.32
N LEU A 211 -0.39 6.54 5.75
CA LEU A 211 0.28 7.78 5.34
C LEU A 211 1.72 7.87 5.84
N VAL A 212 2.05 7.22 6.96
CA VAL A 212 3.43 7.12 7.47
C VAL A 212 4.36 6.52 6.42
N ILE A 213 3.90 5.53 5.64
CA ILE A 213 4.76 4.82 4.68
C ILE A 213 5.29 5.76 3.57
N PRO A 214 4.45 6.43 2.75
CA PRO A 214 4.94 7.35 1.73
C PRO A 214 5.65 8.56 2.35
N LEU A 215 5.26 9.06 3.53
CA LEU A 215 6.00 10.12 4.21
C LEU A 215 7.46 9.68 4.48
N LEU A 216 7.65 8.54 5.12
CA LEU A 216 8.98 8.04 5.45
C LEU A 216 9.80 7.58 4.24
N VAL A 217 9.16 7.07 3.19
CA VAL A 217 9.86 6.63 1.97
C VAL A 217 10.22 7.80 1.07
N LEU A 218 9.31 8.75 0.88
CA LEU A 218 9.48 9.86 -0.06
C LEU A 218 10.30 11.02 0.51
N THR A 219 10.29 11.26 1.83
CA THR A 219 11.13 12.30 2.44
C THR A 219 12.63 12.13 2.14
N PRO A 220 13.28 10.97 2.38
CA PRO A 220 14.69 10.82 2.05
C PRO A 220 14.96 10.91 0.55
N LEU A 221 14.01 10.49 -0.31
CA LEU A 221 14.12 10.70 -1.76
C LEU A 221 14.10 12.19 -2.11
N TYR A 222 13.16 12.94 -1.54
CA TYR A 222 13.04 14.39 -1.73
C TYR A 222 14.29 15.15 -1.29
N LEU A 223 14.80 14.86 -0.08
CA LEU A 223 15.99 15.51 0.48
C LEU A 223 17.25 15.27 -0.37
N ARG A 224 17.23 14.22 -1.18
CA ARG A 224 18.32 13.81 -2.06
C ARG A 224 18.23 14.37 -3.48
N LEU A 225 17.14 15.03 -3.85
CA LEU A 225 17.00 15.65 -5.17
C LEU A 225 17.83 16.94 -5.27
N GLU A 226 18.50 17.15 -6.39
CA GLU A 226 19.23 18.39 -6.70
C GLU A 226 18.31 19.61 -6.78
N ALA A 227 18.87 20.80 -6.58
CA ALA A 227 18.15 22.04 -6.83
C ALA A 227 17.84 22.15 -8.34
N GLY A 228 16.58 22.39 -8.69
CA GLY A 228 16.13 22.44 -10.10
C GLY A 228 15.64 21.11 -10.67
N HIS A 229 15.74 19.99 -9.93
CA HIS A 229 15.19 18.71 -10.40
C HIS A 229 13.65 18.80 -10.56
N ARG A 230 13.12 18.42 -11.72
CA ARG A 230 11.69 18.54 -12.07
C ARG A 230 10.71 17.89 -11.08
N LEU A 231 11.13 16.84 -10.38
CA LEU A 231 10.30 16.14 -9.39
C LEU A 231 10.35 16.76 -7.99
N ARG A 232 11.25 17.72 -7.75
CA ARG A 232 11.45 18.28 -6.40
C ARG A 232 10.19 18.99 -5.92
N THR A 233 9.61 19.88 -6.72
CA THR A 233 8.41 20.62 -6.35
C THR A 233 7.17 19.70 -6.22
N PRO A 234 6.85 18.83 -7.20
CA PRO A 234 5.75 17.88 -7.04
C PRO A 234 5.87 17.01 -5.79
N LEU A 235 7.08 16.53 -5.48
CA LEU A 235 7.31 15.69 -4.30
C LEU A 235 7.19 16.47 -2.99
N ALA A 236 7.65 17.72 -2.95
CA ALA A 236 7.44 18.60 -1.81
C ALA A 236 5.94 18.85 -1.56
N LEU A 237 5.19 19.17 -2.61
CA LEU A 237 3.74 19.39 -2.51
C LEU A 237 3.01 18.14 -2.05
N LEU A 238 3.37 16.97 -2.59
CA LEU A 238 2.81 15.69 -2.16
C LEU A 238 3.13 15.40 -0.68
N LEU A 239 4.37 15.59 -0.25
CA LEU A 239 4.77 15.38 1.14
C LEU A 239 4.01 16.30 2.11
N VAL A 240 3.89 17.59 1.78
CA VAL A 240 3.13 18.56 2.59
C VAL A 240 1.65 18.15 2.62
N PHE A 241 1.08 17.80 1.47
CA PHE A 241 -0.31 17.33 1.38
C PHE A 241 -0.54 16.12 2.28
N LEU A 242 0.26 15.06 2.14
CA LEU A 242 0.12 13.84 2.94
C LEU A 242 0.31 14.11 4.43
N LEU A 243 1.24 14.99 4.80
CA LEU A 243 1.46 15.39 6.20
C LEU A 243 0.25 16.15 6.77
N VAL A 244 -0.37 17.03 6.00
CA VAL A 244 -1.58 17.74 6.43
C VAL A 244 -2.73 16.75 6.63
N VAL A 245 -2.91 15.78 5.72
CA VAL A 245 -3.94 14.74 5.88
C VAL A 245 -3.65 13.89 7.12
N GLU A 246 -2.39 13.50 7.34
CA GLU A 246 -1.95 12.76 8.53
C GLU A 246 -2.36 13.49 9.81
N LEU A 247 -2.07 14.79 9.91
CA LEU A 247 -2.46 15.62 11.05
C LEU A 247 -3.98 15.70 11.20
N ALA A 248 -4.71 15.85 10.09
CA ALA A 248 -6.18 15.90 10.09
C ALA A 248 -6.82 14.58 10.56
N THR A 249 -6.15 13.43 10.37
CA THR A 249 -6.63 12.16 10.91
C THR A 249 -6.66 12.14 12.44
N LEU A 250 -5.88 12.99 13.13
CA LEU A 250 -5.66 12.93 14.59
C LEU A 250 -5.19 11.54 15.08
N SER A 251 -4.55 10.76 14.21
CA SER A 251 -4.08 9.41 14.49
C SER A 251 -2.88 9.43 15.44
N ARG A 252 -3.05 8.95 16.66
CA ARG A 252 -1.93 8.80 17.62
C ARG A 252 -0.90 7.78 17.14
N SER A 253 -1.37 6.69 16.54
CA SER A 253 -0.50 5.64 16.00
C SER A 253 0.26 6.10 14.76
N GLY A 254 -0.37 6.92 13.91
CA GLY A 254 0.28 7.52 12.76
C GLY A 254 1.40 8.48 13.17
N LEU A 255 1.13 9.42 14.09
CA LEU A 255 2.14 10.33 14.64
C LEU A 255 3.29 9.60 15.34
N LEU A 256 2.98 8.57 16.14
CA LEU A 256 4.01 7.74 16.78
C LEU A 256 4.85 7.00 15.73
N GLY A 257 4.21 6.42 14.72
CA GLY A 257 4.88 5.73 13.61
C GLY A 257 5.80 6.66 12.83
N LEU A 258 5.34 7.88 12.54
CA LEU A 258 6.14 8.91 11.86
C LEU A 258 7.35 9.32 12.71
N GLY A 259 7.16 9.56 14.00
CA GLY A 259 8.23 9.92 14.93
C GLY A 259 9.29 8.82 15.06
N CYS A 260 8.86 7.59 15.35
CA CYS A 260 9.74 6.42 15.43
C CYS A 260 10.47 6.17 14.11
N GLY A 261 9.77 6.23 12.98
CA GLY A 261 10.36 6.06 11.66
C GLY A 261 11.39 7.14 11.32
N ALA A 262 11.10 8.41 11.63
CA ALA A 262 12.03 9.50 11.45
C ALA A 262 13.30 9.32 12.29
N LEU A 263 13.19 8.84 13.54
CA LEU A 263 14.34 8.52 14.38
C LEU A 263 15.20 7.39 13.80
N VAL A 264 14.56 6.33 13.29
CA VAL A 264 15.27 5.21 12.63
C VAL A 264 16.00 5.71 11.38
N LEU A 265 15.38 6.57 10.58
CA LEU A 265 15.99 7.15 9.38
C LEU A 265 17.05 8.22 9.70
N ALA A 266 16.96 8.90 10.85
CA ALA A 266 17.93 9.91 11.23
C ALA A 266 19.37 9.36 11.30
N LEU A 267 19.54 8.09 11.73
CA LEU A 267 20.85 7.44 11.84
C LEU A 267 21.56 7.26 10.49
N PRO A 268 20.99 6.56 9.47
CA PRO A 268 21.63 6.41 8.16
C PRO A 268 21.73 7.73 7.40
N TYR A 269 20.79 8.66 7.59
CA TYR A 269 20.76 9.93 6.85
C TYR A 269 21.43 11.11 7.58
N ARG A 270 22.00 10.92 8.78
CA ARG A 270 22.61 11.99 9.62
C ARG A 270 23.59 12.92 8.89
N ARG A 271 24.36 12.39 7.92
CA ARG A 271 25.34 13.15 7.15
C ARG A 271 24.72 13.97 6.02
N HIS A 272 23.58 13.52 5.49
CA HIS A 272 22.87 14.15 4.38
C HIS A 272 22.02 15.33 4.82
N PHE A 273 21.55 15.35 6.08
CA PHE A 273 20.95 16.56 6.68
C PHE A 273 21.92 17.74 6.76
N ARG A 274 23.23 17.50 6.62
CA ARG A 274 24.28 18.53 6.71
C ARG A 274 24.87 18.94 5.35
N ARG A 275 24.62 18.18 4.27
CA ARG A 275 25.16 18.46 2.92
C ARG A 275 24.21 17.98 1.82
N PRO A 276 23.71 18.86 0.94
CA PRO A 276 23.02 18.45 -0.28
C PRO A 276 24.07 17.94 -1.27
N ALA A 277 24.24 16.63 -1.38
CA ALA A 277 25.00 16.03 -2.47
C ALA A 277 24.47 14.61 -2.75
N PHE A 278 24.17 14.33 -4.01
CA PHE A 278 24.03 12.98 -4.55
C PHE A 278 25.23 12.76 -5.46
N LEU A 279 25.98 11.68 -5.18
CA LEU A 279 27.27 11.25 -5.77
C LEU A 279 28.48 12.10 -5.37
#